data_AF-A0A6C0P9T0-F1
#
_entry.id   AF-A0A6C0P9T0-F1
#
_cell.length_a   1.000
_cell.length_b   1.000
_cell.length_c   1.000
_cell.angle_alpha   90.00
_cell.angle_beta   90.00
_cell.angle_gamma   90.00
#
_symmetry.space_group_name_H-M   'P 1'
#
loop_
_entity.id
_entity.type
_entity.pdbx_description
1 polymer ?
#
loop_
_entity_poly.entity_id
_entity_poly.type
_entity_poly.pdbx_seq_one_letter_code
_entity_poly.pdbx_strand_id
1 'polypeptide(L)'
;MLNQGLLRDGLSIIASCKQQTSDIWQAHYGAAAIGSYFFVSTNDLSDGIAELVALQAGAMVQKILGSPSTQHRSACDLFTAEAAILEALDLTIDELHWVGHNVIYSAACLSAIHELKGWGSAEEIAGITDLIRSFEKTIPGRSWIGFSASEVKRMQIVAEDGFPKISHPAELSGLVLEQLAEFPVIYRAESHHDLIGHMLTFSHALNILFDLGHVSLFERGLRPMMKLIKVLRYSRGIKSGDTIKLVSPVDRLPLQPATRAAALPTSIRFWEKNYSEQDWDFGHVFKFSHSFYDHLRRVEQRKNAYTEKFRYIITQ
;
A
#
# COMPACT_ATOMS: atom_id res chain seq x y z
N MET A 1 -16.63 -2.96 18.57
CA MET A 1 -15.98 -1.66 18.94
C MET A 1 -14.68 -1.54 18.15
N LEU A 2 -14.43 -0.43 17.46
CA LEU A 2 -13.23 -0.28 16.62
C LEU A 2 -11.95 -0.26 17.48
N ASN A 3 -11.00 -1.15 17.20
CA ASN A 3 -9.78 -1.30 17.99
C ASN A 3 -8.73 -0.25 17.61
N GLN A 4 -8.82 0.96 18.18
CA GLN A 4 -7.80 2.02 18.02
C GLN A 4 -6.40 1.61 18.51
N GLY A 5 -6.25 0.50 19.25
CA GLY A 5 -4.94 -0.06 19.60
C GLY A 5 -4.12 -0.40 18.36
N LEU A 6 -4.76 -0.90 17.29
CA LEU A 6 -4.09 -1.23 16.02
C LEU A 6 -3.45 0.00 15.36
N LEU A 7 -4.03 1.18 15.53
CA LEU A 7 -3.45 2.42 15.03
C LEU A 7 -2.17 2.79 15.79
N ARG A 8 -2.23 2.71 17.13
CA ARG A 8 -1.09 3.04 18.00
C ARG A 8 0.06 2.06 17.78
N ASP A 9 -0.25 0.77 17.78
CA ASP A 9 0.74 -0.28 17.56
C ASP A 9 1.32 -0.19 16.14
N GLY A 10 0.49 0.12 15.13
CA GLY A 10 0.94 0.31 13.76
C GLY A 10 1.92 1.49 13.62
N LEU A 11 1.62 2.61 14.28
CA LEU A 11 2.52 3.76 14.37
C LEU A 11 3.81 3.42 15.11
N SER A 12 3.76 2.68 16.23
CA SER A 12 4.94 2.23 16.96
C SER A 12 5.86 1.37 16.10
N ILE A 13 5.31 0.41 15.33
CA ILE A 13 6.10 -0.43 14.41
C ILE A 13 6.82 0.43 13.37
N ILE A 14 6.12 1.38 12.74
CA ILE A 14 6.70 2.24 11.71
C ILE A 14 7.78 3.16 12.32
N ALA A 15 7.54 3.71 13.50
CA ALA A 15 8.48 4.58 14.19
C ALA A 15 9.78 3.86 14.57
N SER A 16 9.69 2.60 15.02
CA SER A 16 10.83 1.89 15.60
C SER A 16 11.59 1.01 14.60
N CYS A 17 11.00 0.62 13.46
CA CYS A 17 11.56 -0.42 12.60
C CYS A 17 13.00 -0.14 12.16
N LYS A 18 13.28 1.09 11.71
CA LYS A 18 14.62 1.45 11.23
C LYS A 18 15.66 1.38 12.36
N GLN A 19 15.33 1.91 13.54
CA GLN A 19 16.26 1.95 14.67
C GLN A 19 16.49 0.56 15.27
N GLN A 20 15.44 -0.25 15.40
CA GLN A 20 15.50 -1.53 16.10
C GLN A 20 16.03 -2.67 15.23
N THR A 21 15.68 -2.68 13.94
CA THR A 21 15.96 -3.84 13.08
C THR A 21 16.81 -3.52 11.86
N SER A 22 17.07 -2.22 11.60
CA SER A 22 17.68 -1.75 10.34
C SER A 22 16.90 -2.18 9.09
N ASP A 23 15.68 -2.68 9.27
CA ASP A 23 14.84 -3.22 8.21
C ASP A 23 13.61 -2.33 8.00
N ILE A 24 13.68 -1.50 6.96
CA ILE A 24 12.59 -0.60 6.56
C ILE A 24 11.32 -1.36 6.12
N TRP A 25 11.45 -2.65 5.87
CA TRP A 25 10.36 -3.52 5.40
C TRP A 25 9.41 -3.93 6.53
N GLN A 26 9.83 -3.86 7.80
CA GLN A 26 8.91 -4.12 8.90
C GLN A 26 7.79 -3.09 9.02
N ALA A 27 7.96 -1.89 8.46
CA ALA A 27 6.90 -0.90 8.34
C ALA A 27 5.68 -1.42 7.54
N HIS A 28 5.81 -2.49 6.74
CA HIS A 28 4.67 -3.17 6.11
C HIS A 28 3.64 -3.63 7.15
N TYR A 29 4.10 -4.20 8.28
CA TYR A 29 3.20 -4.70 9.32
C TYR A 29 2.48 -3.56 10.03
N GLY A 30 3.16 -2.43 10.25
CA GLY A 30 2.53 -1.24 10.82
C GLY A 30 1.49 -0.61 9.90
N ALA A 31 1.82 -0.48 8.61
CA ALA A 31 0.88 0.00 7.60
C ALA A 31 -0.31 -0.95 7.41
N ALA A 32 -0.08 -2.27 7.53
CA ALA A 32 -1.14 -3.27 7.48
C ALA A 32 -2.06 -3.22 8.71
N ALA A 33 -1.52 -3.00 9.91
CA ALA A 33 -2.31 -2.80 11.13
C ALA A 33 -3.22 -1.59 11.01
N ILE A 34 -2.68 -0.45 10.56
CA ILE A 34 -3.44 0.77 10.28
C ILE A 34 -4.51 0.51 9.19
N GLY A 35 -4.11 -0.13 8.09
CA GLY A 35 -5.03 -0.49 7.00
C GLY A 35 -6.16 -1.41 7.45
N SER A 36 -5.92 -2.34 8.37
CA SER A 36 -6.96 -3.23 8.91
C SER A 36 -8.04 -2.45 9.68
N TYR A 37 -7.64 -1.46 10.48
CA TYR A 37 -8.56 -0.58 11.21
C TYR A 37 -9.45 0.19 10.24
N PHE A 38 -8.85 0.80 9.21
CA PHE A 38 -9.61 1.59 8.24
C PHE A 38 -10.44 0.74 7.30
N PHE A 39 -9.99 -0.48 6.96
CA PHE A 39 -10.80 -1.42 6.22
C PHE A 39 -12.10 -1.77 6.98
N VAL A 40 -12.03 -2.02 8.29
CA VAL A 40 -13.23 -2.30 9.09
C VAL A 40 -14.12 -1.07 9.21
N SER A 41 -13.56 0.08 9.56
CA SER A 41 -14.34 1.30 9.84
C SER A 41 -15.01 1.91 8.62
N THR A 42 -14.48 1.70 7.40
CA THR A 42 -14.98 2.36 6.18
C THR A 42 -15.85 1.49 5.27
N ASN A 43 -16.10 0.21 5.62
CA ASN A 43 -16.77 -0.74 4.72
C ASN A 43 -18.06 -1.37 5.25
N ASP A 44 -18.62 -0.86 6.35
CA ASP A 44 -19.89 -1.36 6.94
C ASP A 44 -19.91 -2.90 7.05
N LEU A 45 -18.82 -3.45 7.59
CA LEU A 45 -18.65 -4.88 7.74
C LEU A 45 -19.47 -5.38 8.94
N SER A 46 -20.04 -6.59 8.83
CA SER A 46 -20.69 -7.24 9.97
C SER A 46 -19.71 -7.42 11.14
N ASP A 47 -20.21 -7.37 12.38
CA ASP A 47 -19.39 -7.52 13.59
C ASP A 47 -18.48 -8.76 13.57
N GLY A 48 -18.97 -9.91 13.09
CA GLY A 48 -18.16 -11.13 12.99
C GLY A 48 -16.95 -11.01 12.05
N ILE A 49 -17.08 -10.24 10.96
CA ILE A 49 -15.94 -9.95 10.07
C ILE A 49 -14.97 -8.98 10.76
N ALA A 50 -15.51 -7.92 11.37
CA ALA A 50 -14.71 -6.93 12.08
C ALA A 50 -13.87 -7.56 13.20
N GLU A 51 -14.45 -8.47 13.98
CA GLU A 51 -13.77 -9.22 15.04
C GLU A 51 -12.65 -10.11 14.49
N LEU A 52 -12.88 -10.86 13.41
CA LEU A 52 -11.86 -11.71 12.80
C LEU A 52 -10.70 -10.89 12.21
N VAL A 53 -11.00 -9.76 11.55
CA VAL A 53 -9.97 -8.85 11.05
C VAL A 53 -9.12 -8.31 12.20
N ALA A 54 -9.76 -7.82 13.27
CA ALA A 54 -9.07 -7.28 14.43
C ALA A 54 -8.23 -8.35 15.16
N LEU A 55 -8.74 -9.59 15.27
CA LEU A 55 -8.02 -10.71 15.87
C LEU A 55 -6.76 -11.05 15.08
N GLN A 56 -6.88 -11.21 13.76
CA GLN A 56 -5.74 -11.55 12.91
C GLN A 56 -4.71 -10.41 12.84
N ALA A 57 -5.16 -9.16 12.67
CA ALA A 57 -4.28 -8.00 12.69
C ALA A 57 -3.59 -7.83 14.06
N GLY A 58 -4.30 -8.07 15.16
CA GLY A 58 -3.74 -8.06 16.51
C GLY A 58 -2.66 -9.13 16.68
N ALA A 59 -2.89 -10.35 16.21
CA ALA A 59 -1.89 -11.42 16.24
C ALA A 59 -0.63 -11.06 15.42
N MET A 60 -0.81 -10.44 14.25
CA MET A 60 0.29 -9.92 13.44
C MET A 60 1.14 -8.92 14.23
N VAL A 61 0.49 -7.91 14.83
CA VAL A 61 1.14 -6.86 15.61
C VAL A 61 1.87 -7.45 16.81
N GLN A 62 1.24 -8.36 17.56
CA GLN A 62 1.85 -8.99 18.73
C GLN A 62 3.11 -9.80 18.38
N LYS A 63 3.15 -10.43 17.20
CA LYS A 63 4.35 -11.13 16.71
C LYS A 63 5.53 -10.17 16.49
N ILE A 64 5.27 -8.92 16.10
CA ILE A 64 6.30 -7.91 15.81
C ILE A 64 6.72 -7.15 17.07
N LEU A 65 5.77 -6.67 17.87
CA LEU A 65 6.07 -5.85 19.05
C LEU A 65 6.38 -6.68 20.31
N GLY A 66 5.94 -7.93 20.37
CA GLY A 66 6.04 -8.82 21.54
C GLY A 66 5.15 -8.42 22.73
N SER A 67 4.76 -7.16 22.83
CA SER A 67 3.79 -6.64 23.80
C SER A 67 3.06 -5.41 23.23
N PRO A 68 1.82 -5.12 23.67
CA PRO A 68 1.10 -3.92 23.24
C PRO A 68 1.88 -2.63 23.53
N SER A 69 1.74 -1.63 22.65
CA SER A 69 2.32 -0.30 22.90
C SER A 69 1.78 0.29 24.20
N THR A 70 2.67 0.96 24.95
CA THR A 70 2.27 1.64 26.20
C THR A 70 1.53 2.93 25.89
N GLN A 71 0.54 3.28 26.70
CA GLN A 71 -0.25 4.49 26.50
C GLN A 71 0.60 5.73 26.84
N HIS A 72 0.89 6.57 25.85
CA HIS A 72 1.70 7.77 26.05
C HIS A 72 0.94 8.85 26.83
N ARG A 73 1.58 9.40 27.87
CA ARG A 73 1.00 10.47 28.72
C ARG A 73 1.11 11.87 28.10
N SER A 74 2.01 12.08 27.14
CA SER A 74 2.18 13.35 26.40
C SER A 74 2.37 13.06 24.92
N ALA A 75 1.27 12.96 24.18
CA ALA A 75 1.31 12.79 22.74
C ALA A 75 1.77 14.07 22.04
N CYS A 76 2.56 13.94 20.97
CA CYS A 76 2.80 15.00 20.01
C CYS A 76 1.45 15.42 19.42
N ASP A 77 1.22 16.74 19.32
CA ASP A 77 -0.02 17.24 18.75
C ASP A 77 -0.08 16.93 17.25
N LEU A 78 -1.31 16.86 16.74
CA LEU A 78 -1.60 16.52 15.35
C LEU A 78 -0.82 17.38 14.36
N PHE A 79 -0.79 18.69 14.54
CA PHE A 79 -0.20 19.63 13.57
C PHE A 79 1.32 19.49 13.51
N THR A 80 1.97 19.35 14.67
CA THR A 80 3.42 19.15 14.75
C THR A 80 3.83 17.82 14.10
N ALA A 81 3.11 16.74 14.40
CA ALA A 81 3.40 15.42 13.82
C ALA A 81 3.15 15.39 12.30
N GLU A 82 2.04 15.97 11.85
CA GLU A 82 1.70 16.09 10.44
C GLU A 82 2.76 16.88 9.67
N ALA A 83 3.12 18.08 10.13
CA ALA A 83 4.13 18.92 9.48
C ALA A 83 5.47 18.18 9.32
N ALA A 84 5.93 17.47 10.35
CA ALA A 84 7.18 16.73 10.32
C ALA A 84 7.16 15.59 9.27
N ILE A 85 6.06 14.85 9.18
CA ILE A 85 5.89 13.76 8.21
C ILE A 85 5.82 14.31 6.78
N LEU A 86 5.08 15.40 6.57
CA LEU A 86 4.93 16.03 5.25
C LEU A 86 6.26 16.62 4.76
N GLU A 87 7.03 17.28 5.64
CA GLU A 87 8.37 17.80 5.31
C GLU A 87 9.32 16.67 4.89
N ALA A 88 9.27 15.53 5.58
CA ALA A 88 10.07 14.36 5.19
C ALA A 88 9.63 13.78 3.84
N LEU A 89 8.32 13.71 3.57
CA LEU A 89 7.78 13.20 2.31
C LEU A 89 8.08 14.13 1.12
N ASP A 90 8.06 15.45 1.35
CA ASP A 90 8.27 16.49 0.33
C ASP A 90 9.56 16.28 -0.49
N LEU A 91 10.60 15.75 0.16
CA LEU A 91 11.91 15.46 -0.45
C LEU A 91 11.90 14.30 -1.45
N THR A 92 10.87 13.45 -1.42
CA THR A 92 10.85 12.15 -2.14
C THR A 92 9.59 11.94 -2.98
N ILE A 93 8.59 12.81 -2.88
CA ILE A 93 7.28 12.62 -3.53
C ILE A 93 7.34 12.63 -5.07
N ASP A 94 8.33 13.29 -5.68
CA ASP A 94 8.44 13.46 -7.13
C ASP A 94 9.02 12.23 -7.86
N GLU A 95 9.65 11.31 -7.13
CA GLU A 95 10.29 10.12 -7.69
C GLU A 95 9.65 8.81 -7.21
N LEU A 96 9.82 7.77 -8.02
CA LEU A 96 9.36 6.43 -7.65
C LEU A 96 10.44 5.81 -6.76
N HIS A 97 10.11 5.58 -5.49
CA HIS A 97 10.99 4.98 -4.49
C HIS A 97 10.39 3.68 -3.98
N TRP A 98 11.06 2.56 -4.28
CA TRP A 98 10.58 1.22 -3.97
C TRP A 98 9.08 1.12 -4.23
N VAL A 99 8.60 1.31 -5.47
CA VAL A 99 7.19 1.15 -5.85
C VAL A 99 6.17 2.01 -5.05
N GLY A 100 6.62 3.07 -4.36
CA GLY A 100 5.78 4.03 -3.65
C GLY A 100 5.77 3.90 -2.11
N HIS A 101 6.68 3.12 -1.50
CA HIS A 101 6.66 2.86 -0.05
C HIS A 101 6.76 4.13 0.81
N ASN A 102 7.55 5.13 0.38
CA ASN A 102 7.65 6.42 1.08
C ASN A 102 6.27 7.08 1.23
N VAL A 103 5.46 7.06 0.18
CA VAL A 103 4.12 7.67 0.17
C VAL A 103 3.13 6.81 0.95
N ILE A 104 3.18 5.49 0.77
CA ILE A 104 2.30 4.54 1.47
C ILE A 104 2.47 4.65 2.99
N TYR A 105 3.71 4.65 3.49
CA TYR A 105 3.97 4.75 4.93
C TYR A 105 3.57 6.12 5.47
N SER A 106 3.89 7.21 4.76
CA SER A 106 3.52 8.56 5.16
C SER A 106 2.00 8.70 5.28
N ALA A 107 1.24 8.26 4.27
CA ALA A 107 -0.22 8.34 4.26
C ALA A 107 -0.86 7.48 5.36
N ALA A 108 -0.32 6.27 5.61
CA ALA A 108 -0.79 5.43 6.72
C ALA A 108 -0.58 6.12 8.08
N CYS A 109 0.62 6.66 8.32
CA CYS A 109 0.92 7.40 9.55
C CYS A 109 0.01 8.61 9.72
N LEU A 110 -0.13 9.44 8.69
CA LEU A 110 -1.01 10.62 8.73
C LEU A 110 -2.45 10.23 9.04
N SER A 111 -3.00 9.23 8.37
CA SER A 111 -4.37 8.75 8.62
C SER A 111 -4.57 8.32 10.08
N ALA A 112 -3.63 7.54 10.62
CA ALA A 112 -3.69 7.07 11.99
C ALA A 112 -3.57 8.21 13.01
N ILE A 113 -2.68 9.17 12.78
CA ILE A 113 -2.48 10.34 13.66
C ILE A 113 -3.72 11.25 13.65
N HIS A 114 -4.33 11.47 12.48
CA HIS A 114 -5.59 12.21 12.34
C HIS A 114 -6.74 11.53 13.11
N GLU A 115 -6.92 10.22 12.93
CA GLU A 115 -7.94 9.45 13.63
C GLU A 115 -7.74 9.45 15.16
N LEU A 116 -6.49 9.40 15.62
CA LEU A 116 -6.13 9.47 17.03
C LEU A 116 -6.13 10.90 17.61
N LYS A 117 -6.21 11.93 16.75
CA LYS A 117 -6.06 13.36 17.08
C LYS A 117 -4.72 13.68 17.76
N GLY A 118 -3.64 13.09 17.25
CA GLY A 118 -2.29 13.16 17.81
C GLY A 118 -1.79 11.81 18.32
N TRP A 119 -0.47 11.61 18.34
CA TRP A 119 0.14 10.35 18.79
C TRP A 119 1.65 10.51 19.08
N GLY A 120 2.16 9.65 19.96
CA GLY A 120 3.59 9.39 20.14
C GLY A 120 4.37 10.53 20.79
N SER A 121 5.65 10.32 21.00
CA SER A 121 6.63 11.31 21.47
C SER A 121 7.36 11.96 20.29
N ALA A 122 8.14 13.02 20.57
CA ALA A 122 9.01 13.62 19.55
C ALA A 122 10.02 12.61 18.96
N GLU A 123 10.49 11.65 19.76
CA GLU A 123 11.40 10.58 19.31
C GLU A 123 10.72 9.62 18.33
N GLU A 124 9.47 9.25 18.59
CA GLU A 124 8.72 8.35 17.71
C GLU A 124 8.35 9.03 16.38
N ILE A 125 7.97 10.32 16.43
CA ILE A 125 7.77 11.10 15.20
C ILE A 125 9.08 11.21 14.42
N ALA A 126 10.21 11.45 15.10
CA ALA A 126 11.52 11.46 14.46
C ALA A 126 11.81 10.11 13.77
N GLY A 127 11.52 8.98 14.42
CA GLY A 127 11.66 7.64 13.84
C GLY A 127 10.87 7.44 12.53
N ILE A 128 9.61 7.91 12.49
CA ILE A 128 8.79 7.91 11.27
C ILE A 128 9.44 8.77 10.18
N THR A 129 9.86 10.00 10.51
CA THR A 129 10.49 10.89 9.52
C THR A 129 11.82 10.34 8.99
N ASP A 130 12.59 9.66 9.84
CA ASP A 130 13.86 9.04 9.47
C ASP A 130 13.67 7.82 8.56
N LEU A 131 12.58 7.07 8.74
CA LEU A 131 12.17 6.04 7.80
C LEU A 131 11.83 6.65 6.44
N ILE A 132 11.00 7.70 6.40
CA ILE A 132 10.58 8.35 5.15
C ILE A 132 11.80 8.93 4.41
N ARG A 133 12.69 9.64 5.12
CA ARG A 133 13.92 10.20 4.54
C ARG A 133 14.87 9.13 4.01
N SER A 134 14.82 7.91 4.53
CA SER A 134 15.68 6.82 4.03
C SER A 134 15.42 6.46 2.56
N PHE A 135 14.28 6.90 2.00
CA PHE A 135 13.91 6.65 0.61
C PHE A 135 14.60 7.58 -0.41
N GLU A 136 15.14 8.74 -0.02
CA GLU A 136 15.65 9.79 -0.94
C GLU A 136 16.61 9.28 -2.02
N LYS A 137 17.47 8.31 -1.67
CA LYS A 137 18.50 7.77 -2.57
C LYS A 137 18.21 6.35 -3.03
N THR A 138 16.97 5.92 -2.89
CA THR A 138 16.56 4.57 -3.27
C THR A 138 16.26 4.45 -4.76
N ILE A 139 16.14 3.20 -5.20
CA ILE A 139 15.75 2.84 -6.56
C ILE A 139 14.23 2.72 -6.67
N PRO A 140 13.66 2.76 -7.90
CA PRO A 140 12.23 2.54 -8.11
C PRO A 140 11.68 1.19 -7.64
N GLY A 141 12.55 0.20 -7.46
CA GLY A 141 12.20 -1.19 -7.20
C GLY A 141 13.21 -2.11 -7.87
N ARG A 142 13.29 -3.36 -7.44
CA ARG A 142 14.26 -4.35 -7.92
C ARG A 142 13.66 -5.47 -8.78
N SER A 143 12.33 -5.50 -8.86
CA SER A 143 11.56 -6.59 -9.47
C SER A 143 10.67 -6.01 -10.55
N TRP A 144 11.03 -6.26 -11.81
CA TRP A 144 10.37 -5.72 -12.98
C TRP A 144 10.35 -6.72 -14.13
N ILE A 145 9.25 -6.72 -14.87
CA ILE A 145 9.17 -7.40 -16.16
C ILE A 145 9.44 -6.38 -17.27
N GLY A 146 10.38 -6.67 -18.17
CA GLY A 146 10.75 -5.85 -19.33
C GLY A 146 11.86 -4.82 -19.07
N PHE A 147 12.07 -4.41 -17.81
CA PHE A 147 12.94 -3.28 -17.48
C PHE A 147 13.89 -3.58 -16.33
N SER A 148 15.03 -2.91 -16.30
CA SER A 148 15.88 -2.77 -15.11
C SER A 148 15.45 -1.56 -14.29
N ALA A 149 15.83 -1.52 -13.02
CA ALA A 149 15.61 -0.35 -12.15
C ALA A 149 16.14 0.95 -12.76
N SER A 150 17.26 0.89 -13.48
CA SER A 150 17.86 2.07 -14.14
C SER A 150 17.02 2.57 -15.32
N GLU A 151 16.40 1.66 -16.08
CA GLU A 151 15.49 2.00 -17.18
C GLU A 151 14.20 2.61 -16.62
N VAL A 152 13.63 2.02 -15.56
CA VAL A 152 12.47 2.59 -14.86
C VAL A 152 12.79 3.97 -14.31
N LYS A 153 13.95 4.17 -13.68
CA LYS A 153 14.35 5.47 -13.12
C LYS A 153 14.33 6.56 -14.19
N ARG A 154 14.95 6.30 -15.35
CA ARG A 154 15.03 7.25 -16.49
C ARG A 154 13.73 7.41 -17.27
N MET A 155 12.75 6.52 -17.07
CA MET A 155 11.49 6.52 -17.80
C MET A 155 10.75 7.85 -17.65
N GLN A 156 10.29 8.38 -18.78
CA GLN A 156 9.46 9.58 -18.85
C GLN A 156 8.02 9.21 -19.14
N ILE A 157 7.10 10.06 -18.66
CA ILE A 157 5.69 10.03 -19.05
C ILE A 157 5.53 11.04 -20.18
N VAL A 158 5.01 10.57 -21.31
CA VAL A 158 4.80 11.34 -22.54
C VAL A 158 3.34 11.29 -22.94
N ALA A 159 2.91 12.17 -23.86
CA ALA A 159 1.50 12.27 -24.25
C ALA A 159 0.97 10.96 -24.86
N GLU A 160 1.82 10.23 -25.60
CA GLU A 160 1.50 8.95 -26.25
C GLU A 160 1.20 7.84 -25.24
N ASP A 161 1.59 8.00 -23.97
CA ASP A 161 1.22 7.05 -22.92
C ASP A 161 -0.29 7.10 -22.62
N GLY A 162 -1.02 8.12 -23.08
CA GLY A 162 -2.48 8.15 -22.99
C GLY A 162 -3.04 8.15 -21.57
N PHE A 163 -2.30 8.71 -20.61
CA PHE A 163 -2.82 8.90 -19.26
C PHE A 163 -3.87 10.01 -19.26
N PRO A 164 -5.01 9.83 -18.58
CA PRO A 164 -6.00 10.88 -18.44
C PRO A 164 -5.44 12.02 -17.58
N LYS A 165 -6.01 13.21 -17.72
CA LYS A 165 -5.81 14.27 -16.73
C LYS A 165 -6.44 13.84 -15.41
N ILE A 166 -5.71 14.01 -14.31
CA ILE A 166 -6.18 13.69 -12.97
C ILE A 166 -5.99 14.92 -12.11
N SER A 167 -7.10 15.36 -11.52
CA SER A 167 -7.22 16.50 -10.62
C SER A 167 -7.93 16.13 -9.32
N HIS A 168 -8.60 14.98 -9.27
CA HIS A 168 -9.37 14.53 -8.11
C HIS A 168 -9.16 13.02 -7.83
N PRO A 169 -9.23 12.57 -6.55
CA PRO A 169 -9.09 11.16 -6.16
C PRO A 169 -10.02 10.17 -6.90
N ALA A 170 -11.21 10.60 -7.28
CA ALA A 170 -12.15 9.79 -8.04
C ALA A 170 -11.60 9.41 -9.42
N GLU A 171 -10.91 10.34 -10.10
CA GLU A 171 -10.31 10.12 -11.42
C GLU A 171 -9.10 9.17 -11.32
N LEU A 172 -8.28 9.32 -10.27
CA LEU A 172 -7.17 8.40 -9.99
C LEU A 172 -7.67 6.99 -9.70
N SER A 173 -8.71 6.87 -8.87
CA SER A 173 -9.32 5.59 -8.54
C SER A 173 -9.94 4.92 -9.76
N GLY A 174 -10.60 5.69 -10.62
CA GLY A 174 -11.11 5.24 -11.90
C GLY A 174 -9.99 4.65 -12.77
N LEU A 175 -8.91 5.41 -12.99
CA LEU A 175 -7.75 4.94 -13.75
C LEU A 175 -7.23 3.62 -13.19
N VAL A 176 -6.95 3.55 -11.89
CA VAL A 176 -6.31 2.39 -11.24
C VAL A 176 -7.18 1.12 -11.35
N LEU A 177 -8.49 1.25 -11.18
CA LEU A 177 -9.43 0.12 -11.33
C LEU A 177 -9.52 -0.36 -12.77
N GLU A 178 -9.53 0.55 -13.76
CA GLU A 178 -9.44 0.17 -15.17
C GLU A 178 -8.11 -0.52 -15.47
N GLN A 179 -7.00 0.02 -14.98
CA GLN A 179 -5.68 -0.58 -15.17
C GLN A 179 -5.60 -2.00 -14.58
N LEU A 180 -6.27 -2.24 -13.45
CA LEU A 180 -6.41 -3.56 -12.84
C LEU A 180 -7.26 -4.50 -13.72
N ALA A 181 -8.40 -4.03 -14.24
CA ALA A 181 -9.29 -4.82 -15.10
C ALA A 181 -8.62 -5.28 -16.40
N GLU A 182 -7.70 -4.47 -16.93
CA GLU A 182 -7.05 -4.69 -18.23
C GLU A 182 -6.04 -5.86 -18.26
N PHE A 183 -5.63 -6.42 -17.11
CA PHE A 183 -4.71 -7.57 -17.10
C PHE A 183 -5.42 -8.86 -17.50
N PRO A 184 -5.10 -9.50 -18.64
CA PRO A 184 -5.72 -10.76 -19.02
C PRO A 184 -5.37 -11.87 -18.02
N VAL A 185 -4.08 -11.96 -17.66
CA VAL A 185 -3.52 -12.89 -16.67
C VAL A 185 -2.74 -12.09 -15.63
N ILE A 186 -2.91 -12.45 -14.36
CA ILE A 186 -2.08 -11.96 -13.26
C ILE A 186 -1.17 -13.11 -12.84
N TYR A 187 0.10 -12.82 -12.59
CA TYR A 187 1.13 -13.82 -12.24
C TYR A 187 1.54 -13.66 -10.78
N ARG A 188 1.71 -14.79 -10.10
CA ARG A 188 2.27 -14.86 -8.75
C ARG A 188 3.78 -14.58 -8.81
N ALA A 189 4.13 -13.31 -8.68
CA ALA A 189 5.49 -12.78 -8.76
C ALA A 189 5.60 -11.42 -8.06
N GLU A 190 6.74 -11.12 -7.41
CA GLU A 190 7.06 -9.79 -6.85
C GLU A 190 7.00 -8.74 -7.97
N SER A 191 7.49 -9.08 -9.16
CA SER A 191 7.46 -8.25 -10.36
C SER A 191 6.09 -8.14 -11.05
N HIS A 192 5.02 -8.74 -10.50
CA HIS A 192 3.68 -8.66 -11.11
C HIS A 192 2.55 -8.44 -10.11
N HIS A 193 1.90 -9.47 -9.55
CA HIS A 193 0.74 -9.25 -8.66
C HIS A 193 1.04 -8.28 -7.50
N ASP A 194 2.27 -8.32 -6.96
CA ASP A 194 2.69 -7.45 -5.88
C ASP A 194 2.81 -5.98 -6.35
N LEU A 195 3.41 -5.76 -7.53
CA LEU A 195 3.41 -4.44 -8.18
C LEU A 195 2.00 -3.92 -8.46
N ILE A 196 1.05 -4.78 -8.86
CA ILE A 196 -0.35 -4.38 -9.09
C ILE A 196 -1.01 -4.03 -7.75
N GLY A 197 -0.71 -4.77 -6.68
CA GLY A 197 -1.12 -4.40 -5.32
C GLY A 197 -0.50 -3.09 -4.84
N HIS A 198 0.74 -2.80 -5.22
CA HIS A 198 1.40 -1.53 -4.97
C HIS A 198 0.83 -0.38 -5.79
N MET A 199 0.34 -0.64 -7.01
CA MET A 199 -0.44 0.33 -7.77
C MET A 199 -1.70 0.75 -7.00
N LEU A 200 -2.40 -0.19 -6.37
CA LEU A 200 -3.56 0.11 -5.51
C LEU A 200 -3.16 0.88 -4.25
N THR A 201 -2.16 0.40 -3.50
CA THR A 201 -1.80 1.04 -2.23
C THR A 201 -1.15 2.42 -2.39
N PHE A 202 -0.32 2.60 -3.41
CA PHE A 202 0.32 3.89 -3.68
C PHE A 202 -0.69 4.93 -4.17
N SER A 203 -1.56 4.57 -5.11
CA SER A 203 -2.60 5.51 -5.57
C SER A 203 -3.61 5.85 -4.46
N HIS A 204 -3.96 4.90 -3.60
CA HIS A 204 -4.75 5.17 -2.40
C HIS A 204 -4.02 6.11 -1.42
N ALA A 205 -2.71 5.95 -1.23
CA ALA A 205 -1.93 6.86 -0.41
C ALA A 205 -1.97 8.31 -0.95
N LEU A 206 -1.97 8.49 -2.27
CA LEU A 206 -2.18 9.80 -2.88
C LEU A 206 -3.60 10.33 -2.59
N ASN A 207 -4.64 9.51 -2.71
CA ASN A 207 -6.01 9.91 -2.34
C ASN A 207 -6.08 10.41 -0.90
N ILE A 208 -5.42 9.72 0.05
CA ILE A 208 -5.33 10.14 1.45
C ILE A 208 -4.70 11.53 1.57
N LEU A 209 -3.58 11.78 0.88
CA LEU A 209 -2.94 13.11 0.90
C LEU A 209 -3.90 14.20 0.41
N PHE A 210 -4.66 13.93 -0.65
CA PHE A 210 -5.67 14.87 -1.14
C PHE A 210 -6.79 15.09 -0.12
N ASP A 211 -7.34 14.03 0.46
CA ASP A 211 -8.44 14.11 1.43
C ASP A 211 -8.03 14.87 2.71
N LEU A 212 -6.76 14.79 3.10
CA LEU A 212 -6.18 15.57 4.20
C LEU A 212 -5.82 17.01 3.82
N GLY A 213 -6.07 17.44 2.58
CA GLY A 213 -5.85 18.79 2.09
C GLY A 213 -4.48 19.05 1.46
N HIS A 214 -3.62 18.03 1.34
CA HIS A 214 -2.26 18.12 0.80
C HIS A 214 -2.22 17.97 -0.72
N VAL A 215 -3.03 18.78 -1.42
CA VAL A 215 -3.26 18.69 -2.88
C VAL A 215 -1.96 18.76 -3.69
N SER A 216 -1.01 19.62 -3.30
CA SER A 216 0.29 19.73 -3.99
C SER A 216 1.09 18.42 -3.96
N LEU A 217 1.07 17.68 -2.85
CA LEU A 217 1.75 16.38 -2.75
C LEU A 217 1.02 15.30 -3.54
N PHE A 218 -0.32 15.34 -3.56
CA PHE A 218 -1.12 14.48 -4.45
C PHE A 218 -0.70 14.68 -5.91
N GLU A 219 -0.70 15.93 -6.40
CA GLU A 219 -0.38 16.28 -7.79
C GLU A 219 1.05 15.86 -8.17
N ARG A 220 2.03 16.14 -7.32
CA ARG A 220 3.44 15.74 -7.53
C ARG A 220 3.61 14.23 -7.57
N GLY A 221 2.92 13.51 -6.69
CA GLY A 221 2.95 12.05 -6.61
C GLY A 221 2.29 11.34 -7.81
N LEU A 222 1.49 12.02 -8.62
CA LEU A 222 0.87 11.42 -9.82
C LEU A 222 1.94 10.95 -10.83
N ARG A 223 3.02 11.70 -11.01
CA ARG A 223 4.07 11.36 -11.99
C ARG A 223 4.75 10.01 -11.70
N PRO A 224 5.28 9.74 -10.49
CA PRO A 224 5.82 8.42 -10.16
C PRO A 224 4.75 7.32 -10.15
N MET A 225 3.50 7.63 -9.80
CA MET A 225 2.38 6.68 -9.90
C MET A 225 2.13 6.26 -11.36
N MET A 226 2.10 7.20 -12.31
CA MET A 226 1.97 6.89 -13.74
C MET A 226 3.17 6.10 -14.27
N LYS A 227 4.37 6.33 -13.74
CA LYS A 227 5.56 5.54 -14.08
C LYS A 227 5.39 4.07 -13.69
N LEU A 228 4.89 3.80 -12.48
CA LEU A 228 4.56 2.44 -12.06
C LEU A 228 3.53 1.79 -13.00
N ILE A 229 2.44 2.49 -13.33
CA ILE A 229 1.42 1.99 -14.27
C ILE A 229 2.02 1.72 -15.65
N LYS A 230 2.85 2.63 -16.17
CA LYS A 230 3.48 2.48 -17.49
C LYS A 230 4.33 1.22 -17.58
N VAL A 231 5.11 0.91 -16.53
CA VAL A 231 5.88 -0.34 -16.48
C VAL A 231 4.96 -1.54 -16.43
N LEU A 232 3.92 -1.51 -15.58
CA LEU A 232 2.91 -2.56 -15.46
C LEU A 232 2.14 -2.82 -16.77
N ARG A 233 1.92 -1.80 -17.60
CA ARG A 233 1.28 -1.97 -18.92
C ARG A 233 2.06 -2.91 -19.83
N TYR A 234 3.39 -2.93 -19.72
CA TYR A 234 4.25 -3.79 -20.52
C TYR A 234 3.97 -5.28 -20.27
N SER A 235 3.53 -5.66 -19.06
CA SER A 235 3.26 -7.06 -18.73
C SER A 235 1.86 -7.55 -19.12
N ARG A 236 0.95 -6.67 -19.58
CA ARG A 236 -0.42 -7.04 -19.98
C ARG A 236 -0.49 -8.04 -21.12
N GLY A 237 0.45 -7.94 -22.06
CA GLY A 237 0.47 -8.73 -23.28
C GLY A 237 1.20 -10.07 -23.15
N ILE A 238 1.79 -10.38 -21.99
CA ILE A 238 2.63 -11.57 -21.82
C ILE A 238 1.76 -12.83 -21.89
N LYS A 239 2.13 -13.73 -22.80
CA LYS A 239 1.53 -15.04 -22.97
C LYS A 239 2.42 -16.12 -22.38
N SER A 240 1.83 -17.27 -22.09
CA SER A 240 2.59 -18.46 -21.69
C SER A 240 3.54 -18.85 -22.82
N GLY A 241 4.82 -19.04 -22.48
CA GLY A 241 5.89 -19.38 -23.43
C GLY A 241 6.61 -18.18 -24.05
N ASP A 242 6.17 -16.94 -23.79
CA ASP A 242 6.90 -15.77 -24.26
C ASP A 242 8.29 -15.67 -23.60
N THR A 243 9.30 -15.28 -24.38
CA THR A 243 10.60 -14.91 -23.84
C THR A 243 10.49 -13.54 -23.17
N ILE A 244 10.49 -13.53 -21.83
CA ILE A 244 10.39 -12.27 -21.06
C ILE A 244 11.75 -11.89 -20.45
N LYS A 245 12.10 -10.60 -20.53
CA LYS A 245 13.18 -10.03 -19.73
C LYS A 245 12.67 -9.90 -18.29
N LEU A 246 13.03 -10.83 -17.43
CA LEU A 246 12.72 -10.79 -16.00
C LEU A 246 13.93 -10.24 -15.23
N VAL A 247 13.78 -9.07 -14.60
CA VAL A 247 14.79 -8.51 -13.70
C VAL A 247 14.22 -8.55 -12.30
N SER A 248 14.51 -9.61 -11.56
CA SER A 248 14.03 -9.82 -10.19
C SER A 248 14.99 -10.72 -9.42
N PRO A 249 15.31 -10.42 -8.15
CA PRO A 249 16.12 -11.29 -7.32
C PRO A 249 15.38 -12.59 -6.94
N VAL A 250 14.05 -12.55 -6.86
CA VAL A 250 13.23 -13.64 -6.32
C VAL A 250 12.40 -14.38 -7.37
N ASP A 251 11.93 -13.69 -8.41
CA ASP A 251 11.05 -14.31 -9.40
C ASP A 251 11.84 -15.23 -10.34
N ARG A 252 11.20 -16.31 -10.78
CA ARG A 252 11.79 -17.32 -11.68
C ARG A 252 10.84 -17.67 -12.81
N LEU A 253 11.39 -17.97 -13.99
CA LEU A 253 10.62 -18.45 -15.13
C LEU A 253 10.42 -19.98 -15.06
N PRO A 254 9.30 -20.50 -15.62
CA PRO A 254 8.14 -19.76 -16.12
C PRO A 254 7.32 -19.15 -14.98
N LEU A 255 6.80 -17.93 -15.18
CA LEU A 255 5.92 -17.28 -14.22
C LEU A 255 4.63 -18.11 -14.04
N GLN A 256 4.24 -18.33 -12.78
CA GLN A 256 3.05 -19.08 -12.44
C GLN A 256 1.83 -18.15 -12.38
N PRO A 257 0.70 -18.47 -13.04
CA PRO A 257 -0.53 -17.72 -12.89
C PRO A 257 -0.95 -17.63 -11.41
N ALA A 258 -1.44 -16.46 -11.02
CA ALA A 258 -2.02 -16.24 -9.71
C ALA A 258 -3.26 -17.11 -9.50
N THR A 259 -3.47 -17.58 -8.26
CA THR A 259 -4.67 -18.34 -7.91
C THR A 259 -5.81 -17.37 -7.59
N ARG A 260 -7.00 -17.65 -8.12
CA ARG A 260 -8.21 -16.88 -7.83
C ARG A 260 -8.68 -17.14 -6.40
N ALA A 261 -8.80 -16.10 -5.58
CA ALA A 261 -9.40 -16.20 -4.26
C ALA A 261 -10.88 -16.64 -4.34
N ALA A 262 -11.27 -17.65 -3.56
CA ALA A 262 -12.64 -18.16 -3.51
C ALA A 262 -13.61 -17.17 -2.83
N ALA A 263 -13.16 -16.48 -1.79
CA ALA A 263 -13.89 -15.44 -1.07
C ALA A 263 -13.19 -14.08 -1.23
N LEU A 264 -13.89 -13.00 -0.87
CA LEU A 264 -13.36 -11.64 -0.82
C LEU A 264 -13.30 -11.14 0.62
N PRO A 265 -12.49 -10.12 0.93
CA PRO A 265 -12.36 -9.56 2.28
C PRO A 265 -13.68 -9.08 2.91
N THR A 266 -14.72 -8.79 2.12
CA THR A 266 -16.06 -8.46 2.63
C THR A 266 -16.91 -9.70 2.99
N SER A 267 -16.34 -10.90 2.99
CA SER A 267 -17.02 -12.15 3.32
C SER A 267 -16.34 -12.83 4.50
N ILE A 268 -17.12 -13.35 5.45
CA ILE A 268 -16.59 -14.07 6.61
C ILE A 268 -15.71 -15.27 6.22
N ARG A 269 -16.08 -15.99 5.15
CA ARG A 269 -15.33 -17.14 4.62
C ARG A 269 -13.90 -16.81 4.22
N PHE A 270 -13.61 -15.55 3.90
CA PHE A 270 -12.25 -15.12 3.62
C PHE A 270 -11.42 -15.14 4.90
N TRP A 271 -11.95 -14.62 6.00
CA TRP A 271 -11.26 -14.49 7.29
C TRP A 271 -11.30 -15.75 8.17
N GLU A 272 -12.04 -16.79 7.77
CA GLU A 272 -11.94 -18.13 8.37
C GLU A 272 -10.59 -18.79 8.06
N LYS A 273 -9.89 -18.35 7.00
CA LYS A 273 -8.51 -18.76 6.74
C LYS A 273 -7.58 -18.07 7.74
N ASN A 274 -6.67 -18.85 8.33
CA ASN A 274 -5.58 -18.29 9.11
C ASN A 274 -4.49 -17.72 8.18
N TYR A 275 -4.36 -16.40 8.14
CA TYR A 275 -3.32 -15.74 7.34
C TYR A 275 -2.01 -15.55 8.11
N SER A 276 -1.95 -15.85 9.42
CA SER A 276 -0.73 -15.64 10.23
C SER A 276 0.46 -16.49 9.81
N GLU A 277 0.23 -17.55 9.03
CA GLU A 277 1.27 -18.42 8.46
C GLU A 277 1.90 -17.84 7.20
N GLN A 278 1.30 -16.80 6.59
CA GLN A 278 1.76 -16.19 5.34
C GLN A 278 2.75 -15.06 5.61
N ASP A 279 3.93 -15.32 6.17
CA ASP A 279 4.99 -14.35 6.55
C ASP A 279 4.84 -12.90 6.02
N TRP A 280 5.45 -12.59 4.87
CA TRP A 280 5.44 -11.26 4.24
C TRP A 280 4.08 -10.86 3.63
N ASP A 281 3.38 -11.81 3.02
CA ASP A 281 2.10 -11.58 2.34
C ASP A 281 0.95 -11.30 3.32
N PHE A 282 1.12 -11.59 4.61
CA PHE A 282 0.10 -11.39 5.63
C PHE A 282 -0.28 -9.91 5.76
N GLY A 283 0.70 -9.01 5.69
CA GLY A 283 0.43 -7.57 5.70
C GLY A 283 -0.30 -7.10 4.44
N HIS A 284 -0.07 -7.77 3.30
CA HIS A 284 -0.66 -7.42 2.01
C HIS A 284 -2.16 -7.65 1.99
N VAL A 285 -2.64 -8.70 2.64
CA VAL A 285 -4.08 -9.00 2.80
C VAL A 285 -4.84 -7.79 3.36
N PHE A 286 -4.31 -7.11 4.38
CA PHE A 286 -4.98 -5.97 4.99
C PHE A 286 -4.90 -4.71 4.13
N LYS A 287 -3.69 -4.29 3.72
CA LYS A 287 -3.50 -3.03 2.99
C LYS A 287 -4.10 -3.05 1.58
N PHE A 288 -4.07 -4.20 0.91
CA PHE A 288 -4.70 -4.36 -0.41
C PHE A 288 -6.23 -4.33 -0.29
N SER A 289 -6.79 -4.97 0.74
CA SER A 289 -8.23 -4.86 1.03
C SER A 289 -8.63 -3.40 1.25
N HIS A 290 -7.98 -2.72 2.18
CA HIS A 290 -8.28 -1.32 2.48
C HIS A 290 -8.24 -0.45 1.21
N SER A 291 -7.17 -0.56 0.43
CA SER A 291 -6.96 0.28 -0.76
C SER A 291 -7.91 -0.04 -1.91
N PHE A 292 -8.16 -1.33 -2.19
CA PHE A 292 -9.09 -1.72 -3.24
C PHE A 292 -10.50 -1.20 -2.97
N TYR A 293 -10.99 -1.36 -1.74
CA TYR A 293 -12.34 -0.94 -1.41
C TYR A 293 -12.45 0.60 -1.29
N ASP A 294 -11.38 1.31 -0.92
CA ASP A 294 -11.34 2.78 -1.04
C ASP A 294 -11.56 3.22 -2.49
N HIS A 295 -10.77 2.70 -3.44
CA HIS A 295 -10.96 3.02 -4.85
C HIS A 295 -12.36 2.68 -5.35
N LEU A 296 -12.91 1.54 -4.94
CA LEU A 296 -14.24 1.09 -5.36
C LEU A 296 -15.35 2.01 -4.83
N ARG A 297 -15.17 2.67 -3.68
CA ARG A 297 -16.12 3.66 -3.14
C ARG A 297 -16.07 5.00 -3.88
N ARG A 298 -14.93 5.35 -4.49
CA ARG A 298 -14.73 6.65 -5.16
C ARG A 298 -15.21 6.70 -6.61
N VAL A 299 -15.54 5.57 -7.22
CA VAL A 299 -16.02 5.50 -8.59
C VAL A 299 -17.54 5.30 -8.63
N GLU A 300 -18.21 6.02 -9.54
CA GLU A 300 -19.66 5.89 -9.74
C GLU A 300 -20.04 4.53 -10.34
N GLN A 301 -19.27 4.06 -11.32
CA GLN A 301 -19.55 2.83 -12.06
C GLN A 301 -18.63 1.69 -11.60
N ARG A 302 -19.18 0.80 -10.78
CA ARG A 302 -18.49 -0.42 -10.35
C ARG A 302 -18.63 -1.51 -11.40
N LYS A 303 -17.53 -1.93 -12.01
CA LYS A 303 -17.49 -3.06 -12.96
C LYS A 303 -17.17 -4.35 -12.21
N ASN A 304 -17.87 -5.43 -12.55
CA ASN A 304 -17.57 -6.77 -12.01
C ASN A 304 -16.10 -7.18 -12.27
N ALA A 305 -15.52 -6.72 -13.38
CA ALA A 305 -14.12 -6.97 -13.73
C ALA A 305 -13.13 -6.48 -12.66
N TYR A 306 -13.43 -5.38 -11.95
CA TYR A 306 -12.55 -4.85 -10.90
C TYR A 306 -12.42 -5.85 -9.76
N THR A 307 -13.55 -6.28 -9.22
CA THR A 307 -13.63 -7.25 -8.13
C THR A 307 -13.10 -8.61 -8.56
N GLU A 308 -13.35 -9.01 -9.81
CA GLU A 308 -12.84 -10.27 -10.34
C GLU A 308 -11.32 -10.28 -10.42
N LYS A 309 -10.68 -9.23 -10.94
CA LYS A 309 -9.21 -9.15 -11.00
C LYS A 309 -8.57 -9.00 -9.63
N PHE A 310 -9.23 -8.32 -8.69
CA PHE A 310 -8.75 -8.22 -7.32
C PHE A 310 -8.60 -9.59 -6.62
N ARG A 311 -9.44 -10.58 -6.96
CA ARG A 311 -9.32 -11.96 -6.43
C ARG A 311 -7.99 -12.63 -6.77
N TYR A 312 -7.30 -12.18 -7.82
CA TYR A 312 -6.00 -12.71 -8.24
C TYR A 312 -4.82 -11.94 -7.62
N ILE A 313 -5.08 -10.96 -6.76
CA ILE A 313 -4.05 -10.18 -6.06
C ILE A 313 -4.09 -10.47 -4.57
N ILE A 314 -5.29 -10.60 -4.00
CA ILE A 314 -5.49 -10.51 -2.57
C ILE A 314 -4.97 -11.71 -1.75
N THR A 315 -4.79 -12.88 -2.36
CA THR A 315 -4.23 -14.06 -1.69
C THR A 315 -3.33 -14.83 -2.64
N GLN A 316 -2.05 -14.52 -2.64
CA GLN A 316 -1.02 -15.31 -3.33
C GLN A 316 -0.10 -16.01 -2.33
#